data_AF-A0NTR5-F1
#
_entry.id   AF-A0NTR5-F1
#
_cell.length_a   1.000
_cell.length_b   1.000
_cell.length_c   1.000
_cell.angle_alpha   90.00
_cell.angle_beta   90.00
_cell.angle_gamma   90.00
#
_symmetry.space_group_name_H-M   'P 1'
#
loop_
_entity.id
_entity.type
_entity.pdbx_description
1 polymer ?
#
loop_
_entity_poly.entity_id
_entity_poly.type
_entity_poly.pdbx_seq_one_letter_code
_entity_poly.pdbx_strand_id
1 'polypeptide(L)'
;MRRCRLPNGVCISTSIWQNLTAARWSIVTVRAQLPCLATGDLSEAMIAALGDRNACLLANHGQIAGGTTLRKALSVAEGVEDLADQYLSALTLGDPVILDADEMSAILKKFKTYGKQTSELEDGQTAAFELPRRVE
;
A
#
# COMPACT_ATOMS: atom_id res chain seq x y z
N MET A 1 -13.94 6.26 -11.55
CA MET A 1 -12.97 5.17 -11.70
C MET A 1 -12.23 5.35 -13.02
N ARG A 2 -11.02 5.92 -13.02
CA ARG A 2 -10.24 6.10 -14.24
C ARG A 2 -9.68 4.74 -14.63
N ARG A 3 -10.10 4.18 -15.77
CA ARG A 3 -9.44 3.01 -16.37
C ARG A 3 -8.11 3.48 -16.97
N CYS A 4 -7.07 3.59 -16.15
CA CYS A 4 -5.74 3.83 -16.68
C CYS A 4 -5.21 2.49 -17.26
N ARG A 5 -4.69 2.57 -18.48
CA ARG A 5 -4.24 1.44 -19.31
C ARG A 5 -2.80 1.75 -19.67
N LEU A 6 -1.89 0.78 -19.57
CA LEU A 6 -0.51 0.99 -20.00
C LEU A 6 -0.44 1.17 -21.54
N PRO A 7 0.64 1.78 -22.07
CA PRO A 7 0.81 2.01 -23.52
C PRO A 7 0.73 0.73 -24.39
N ASN A 8 1.01 -0.43 -23.80
CA ASN A 8 0.94 -1.75 -24.43
C ASN A 8 -0.45 -2.43 -24.32
N GLY A 9 -1.48 -1.70 -23.89
CA GLY A 9 -2.85 -2.22 -23.78
C GLY A 9 -3.14 -3.07 -22.55
N VAL A 10 -2.16 -3.26 -21.67
CA VAL A 10 -2.28 -4.03 -20.42
C VAL A 10 -3.04 -3.20 -19.38
N CYS A 11 -4.00 -3.84 -18.68
CA CYS A 11 -4.75 -3.19 -17.60
C CYS A 11 -3.82 -2.96 -16.39
N ILE A 12 -3.98 -1.84 -15.67
CA ILE A 12 -3.18 -1.54 -14.47
C ILE A 12 -3.15 -2.69 -13.47
N SER A 13 -4.26 -3.41 -13.32
CA SER A 13 -4.29 -4.63 -12.52
C SER A 13 -3.16 -5.54 -12.96
N THR A 14 -3.13 -5.94 -14.24
CA THR A 14 -2.26 -6.98 -14.82
C THR A 14 -0.74 -6.77 -14.74
N SER A 15 -0.23 -5.56 -14.58
CA SER A 15 1.22 -5.25 -14.63
C SER A 15 1.80 -4.69 -13.32
N ILE A 16 0.94 -4.25 -12.41
CA ILE A 16 1.32 -3.97 -11.01
C ILE A 16 1.68 -5.27 -10.24
N TRP A 17 1.23 -6.43 -10.75
CA TRP A 17 1.17 -7.71 -10.04
C TRP A 17 2.47 -8.35 -9.56
N GLN A 18 3.66 -7.90 -10.00
CA GLN A 18 4.89 -8.58 -9.57
C GLN A 18 5.64 -7.85 -8.46
N ASN A 19 5.48 -6.54 -8.29
CA ASN A 19 6.43 -5.75 -7.49
C ASN A 19 5.82 -4.54 -6.75
N LEU A 20 4.51 -4.52 -6.45
CA LEU A 20 4.00 -3.66 -5.37
C LEU A 20 4.19 -4.33 -4.02
N THR A 21 5.45 -4.57 -3.68
CA THR A 21 5.84 -4.68 -2.29
C THR A 21 6.52 -3.36 -1.96
N ALA A 22 6.19 -2.76 -0.82
CA ALA A 22 6.96 -1.66 -0.27
C ALA A 22 7.01 -0.33 -1.04
N ALA A 23 5.85 0.31 -1.16
CA ALA A 23 5.79 1.76 -1.02
C ALA A 23 4.58 2.05 -0.13
N ARG A 24 4.80 2.72 1.01
CA ARG A 24 3.83 3.22 2.01
C ARG A 24 2.73 2.25 2.50
N TRP A 25 2.67 2.04 3.82
CA TRP A 25 1.66 1.25 4.55
C TRP A 25 1.67 -0.27 4.30
N SER A 26 1.01 -1.00 5.21
CA SER A 26 0.83 -2.46 5.24
C SER A 26 0.01 -3.03 4.06
N ILE A 27 0.04 -2.39 2.90
CA ILE A 27 -0.68 -2.82 1.71
C ILE A 27 0.21 -3.82 0.99
N VAL A 28 -0.11 -5.10 1.10
CA VAL A 28 0.47 -6.14 0.25
C VAL A 28 -0.66 -6.64 -0.63
N THR A 29 -0.47 -6.45 -1.93
CA THR A 29 -1.41 -6.81 -2.98
C THR A 29 -1.56 -8.33 -3.07
N VAL A 30 -2.77 -8.85 -2.82
CA VAL A 30 -3.09 -10.25 -3.10
C VAL A 30 -4.09 -10.34 -4.24
N ARG A 31 -3.88 -11.32 -5.12
CA ARG A 31 -4.60 -11.53 -6.37
C ARG A 31 -5.84 -12.37 -6.15
N ALA A 32 -7.02 -11.76 -6.27
CA ALA A 32 -8.24 -12.52 -6.57
C ALA A 32 -8.37 -12.62 -8.09
N GLN A 33 -8.09 -13.80 -8.65
CA GLN A 33 -8.41 -14.12 -10.05
C GLN A 33 -9.78 -14.77 -10.10
N LEU A 34 -10.83 -14.02 -10.44
CA LEU A 34 -12.08 -14.60 -10.91
C LEU A 34 -12.81 -13.65 -11.88
N PRO A 35 -13.42 -14.19 -12.96
CA PRO A 35 -14.03 -13.39 -14.03
C PRO A 35 -15.48 -12.96 -13.77
N CYS A 36 -16.16 -13.41 -12.71
CA CYS A 36 -17.58 -13.09 -12.48
C CYS A 36 -17.79 -12.09 -11.34
N LEU A 37 -18.44 -10.97 -11.66
CA LEU A 37 -18.96 -10.03 -10.67
C LEU A 37 -19.96 -10.74 -9.74
N ALA A 38 -19.86 -10.49 -8.44
CA ALA A 38 -20.90 -10.78 -7.44
C ALA A 38 -21.23 -12.28 -7.17
N THR A 39 -20.23 -13.17 -7.19
CA THR A 39 -20.38 -14.55 -6.68
C THR A 39 -19.83 -14.72 -5.26
N GLY A 40 -20.26 -15.79 -4.57
CA GLY A 40 -19.71 -16.19 -3.28
C GLY A 40 -18.20 -16.47 -3.36
N ASP A 41 -17.78 -17.19 -4.41
CA ASP A 41 -16.36 -17.52 -4.68
C ASP A 41 -15.47 -16.28 -4.77
N LEU A 42 -15.97 -15.18 -5.38
CA LEU A 42 -15.24 -13.92 -5.41
C LEU A 42 -15.08 -13.34 -4.00
N SER A 43 -16.12 -13.42 -3.17
CA SER A 43 -16.08 -12.91 -1.79
C SER A 43 -15.08 -13.70 -0.93
N GLU A 44 -15.04 -15.02 -1.07
CA GLU A 44 -14.09 -15.89 -0.37
C GLU A 44 -12.65 -15.59 -0.80
N ALA A 45 -12.42 -15.47 -2.12
CA ALA A 45 -11.11 -15.11 -2.65
C ALA A 45 -10.67 -13.72 -2.19
N MET A 46 -11.60 -12.77 -2.09
CA MET A 46 -11.35 -11.43 -1.56
C MET A 46 -10.95 -11.45 -0.08
N ILE A 47 -11.65 -12.21 0.76
CA ILE A 47 -11.35 -12.34 2.19
C ILE A 47 -9.98 -13.01 2.39
N ALA A 48 -9.72 -14.10 1.66
CA ALA A 48 -8.43 -14.78 1.69
C ALA A 48 -7.29 -13.87 1.22
N ALA A 49 -7.54 -13.05 0.21
CA ALA A 49 -6.60 -12.05 -0.28
C ALA A 49 -6.35 -10.91 0.71
N LEU A 50 -7.37 -10.48 1.44
CA LEU A 50 -7.26 -9.39 2.39
C LEU A 50 -6.41 -9.78 3.60
N GLY A 51 -6.59 -10.99 4.15
CA GLY A 51 -5.87 -11.46 5.34
C GLY A 51 -5.91 -10.44 6.49
N ASP A 52 -4.75 -10.14 7.08
CA ASP A 52 -4.60 -9.12 8.13
C ASP A 52 -4.39 -7.69 7.59
N ARG A 53 -4.67 -7.44 6.31
CA ARG A 53 -4.47 -6.13 5.67
C ARG A 53 -5.77 -5.34 5.60
N ASN A 54 -5.62 -4.04 5.37
CA ASN A 54 -6.74 -3.13 5.23
C ASN A 54 -7.13 -2.90 3.76
N ALA A 55 -6.41 -3.43 2.78
CA ALA A 55 -6.77 -3.32 1.38
C ALA A 55 -6.19 -4.45 0.53
N CYS A 56 -6.85 -4.78 -0.58
CA CYS A 56 -6.37 -5.70 -1.62
C CYS A 56 -6.78 -5.21 -3.01
N LEU A 57 -6.00 -5.59 -4.04
CA LEU A 57 -6.33 -5.33 -5.44
C LEU A 57 -7.05 -6.53 -6.05
N LEU A 58 -8.03 -6.24 -6.90
CA LEU A 58 -8.81 -7.24 -7.61
C LEU A 58 -8.45 -7.23 -9.09
N ALA A 59 -8.14 -8.42 -9.63
CA ALA A 59 -7.76 -8.53 -11.03
C ALA A 59 -8.86 -7.99 -11.96
N ASN A 60 -8.47 -6.97 -12.74
CA ASN A 60 -9.30 -6.31 -13.75
C ASN A 60 -10.53 -5.59 -13.19
N HIS A 61 -10.58 -5.34 -11.88
CA HIS A 61 -11.71 -4.72 -11.20
C HIS A 61 -11.34 -3.41 -10.51
N GLY A 62 -10.31 -3.43 -9.66
CA GLY A 62 -9.95 -2.27 -8.85
C GLY A 62 -9.40 -2.69 -7.50
N GLN A 63 -9.89 -2.07 -6.43
CA GLN A 63 -9.45 -2.33 -5.07
C GLN A 63 -10.61 -2.43 -4.09
N ILE A 64 -10.35 -3.05 -2.94
CA ILE A 64 -11.20 -2.98 -1.75
C ILE A 64 -10.34 -2.47 -0.61
N ALA A 65 -10.91 -1.58 0.20
CA ALA A 65 -10.26 -1.02 1.38
C ALA A 65 -11.22 -1.02 2.58
N GLY A 66 -10.68 -1.28 3.77
CA GLY A 66 -11.37 -1.35 5.03
C GLY A 66 -10.70 -0.49 6.11
N GLY A 67 -11.45 -0.21 7.17
CA GLY A 67 -10.96 0.54 8.32
C GLY A 67 -12.02 0.61 9.41
N THR A 68 -11.62 0.97 10.63
CA THR A 68 -12.55 1.04 11.77
C THR A 68 -13.60 2.14 11.63
N THR A 69 -13.45 3.04 10.66
CA THR A 69 -14.43 4.07 10.29
C THR A 69 -14.40 4.25 8.77
N LEU A 70 -15.50 4.76 8.20
CA LEU A 70 -15.56 5.09 6.76
C LEU A 70 -14.44 6.06 6.35
N ARG A 71 -14.12 7.03 7.19
CA ARG A 71 -13.01 7.98 6.95
C ARG A 71 -11.66 7.26 6.85
N LYS A 72 -11.40 6.30 7.73
CA LYS A 72 -10.16 5.50 7.66
C LYS A 72 -10.15 4.61 6.43
N ALA A 73 -11.26 3.94 6.11
CA ALA A 73 -11.36 3.11 4.90
C ALA A 73 -11.11 3.93 3.63
N LEU A 74 -11.67 5.13 3.53
CA LEU A 74 -11.42 6.06 2.42
C LEU A 74 -9.94 6.48 2.35
N SER A 75 -9.34 6.84 3.48
CA SER A 75 -7.92 7.21 3.53
C SER A 75 -7.00 6.06 3.12
N VAL A 76 -7.34 4.81 3.46
CA VAL A 76 -6.62 3.64 2.97
C VAL A 76 -6.78 3.50 1.45
N ALA A 77 -8.00 3.65 0.92
CA ALA A 77 -8.26 3.58 -0.52
C ALA A 77 -7.49 4.64 -1.32
N GLU A 78 -7.47 5.89 -0.83
CA GLU A 78 -6.68 6.98 -1.42
C GLU A 78 -5.18 6.64 -1.40
N GLY A 79 -4.68 6.14 -0.26
CA GLY A 79 -3.28 5.75 -0.14
C GLY A 79 -2.86 4.65 -1.12
N VAL A 80 -3.72 3.66 -1.39
CA VAL A 80 -3.44 2.62 -2.39
C VAL A 80 -3.40 3.21 -3.81
N GLU A 81 -4.29 4.14 -4.14
CA GLU A 81 -4.31 4.78 -5.46
C GLU A 81 -3.06 5.63 -5.69
N ASP A 82 -2.66 6.43 -4.69
CA ASP A 82 -1.43 7.24 -4.73
C ASP A 82 -0.20 6.36 -4.99
N LEU A 83 -0.15 5.17 -4.37
CA LEU A 83 0.93 4.21 -4.52
C LEU A 83 0.95 3.53 -5.87
N ALA A 84 -0.23 3.16 -6.38
CA ALA A 84 -0.36 2.62 -7.71
C ALA A 84 0.15 3.65 -8.74
N ASP A 85 -0.21 4.92 -8.59
CA ASP A 85 0.25 6.00 -9.48
C ASP A 85 1.77 6.24 -9.38
N GLN A 86 2.32 6.26 -8.16
CA GLN A 86 3.76 6.37 -7.95
C GLN A 86 4.54 5.22 -8.57
N TYR A 87 4.08 3.98 -8.36
CA TYR A 87 4.73 2.79 -8.91
C TYR A 87 4.65 2.76 -10.44
N LEU A 88 3.49 3.07 -11.02
CA LEU A 88 3.33 3.18 -12.47
C LEU A 88 4.22 4.28 -13.04
N SER A 89 4.32 5.42 -12.37
CA SER A 89 5.22 6.52 -12.76
C SER A 89 6.68 6.07 -12.73
N ALA A 90 7.11 5.38 -11.67
CA ALA A 90 8.46 4.85 -11.56
C ALA A 90 8.78 3.84 -12.68
N LEU A 91 7.84 2.94 -13.00
CA LEU A 91 7.98 1.99 -14.11
C LEU A 91 8.20 2.67 -15.47
N THR A 92 7.72 3.90 -15.67
CA THR A 92 8.01 4.64 -16.92
C THR A 92 9.47 5.07 -17.04
N LEU A 93 10.18 5.18 -15.91
CA LEU A 93 11.58 5.60 -15.83
C LEU A 93 12.55 4.41 -15.72
N GLY A 94 12.06 3.24 -15.32
CA GLY A 94 12.84 2.01 -15.15
C GLY A 94 12.25 1.13 -14.05
N ASP A 95 13.03 0.15 -13.58
CA ASP A 95 12.58 -0.73 -12.51
C ASP A 95 12.71 -0.04 -11.14
N PRO A 96 11.60 0.15 -10.39
CA PRO A 96 11.66 0.73 -9.06
C PRO A 96 12.36 -0.20 -8.08
N VAL A 97 13.13 0.38 -7.15
CA VAL A 97 13.71 -0.37 -6.02
C VAL A 97 12.60 -0.70 -5.04
N ILE A 98 12.40 -1.98 -4.80
CA ILE A 98 11.39 -2.53 -3.90
C ILE A 98 12.05 -2.90 -2.58
N LEU A 99 11.51 -2.37 -1.47
CA LEU A 99 12.01 -2.75 -0.15
C LEU A 99 11.55 -4.15 0.21
N ASP A 100 12.43 -4.86 0.91
CA ASP A 100 12.11 -6.18 1.42
C ASP A 100 11.23 -6.13 2.69
N ALA A 101 10.87 -7.31 3.20
CA ALA A 101 10.00 -7.43 4.36
C ALA A 101 10.65 -6.88 5.65
N ASP A 102 11.98 -6.97 5.77
CA ASP A 102 12.72 -6.52 6.95
C ASP A 102 12.85 -5.00 6.97
N GLU A 103 13.18 -4.42 5.81
CA GLU A 103 13.18 -2.98 5.58
C GLU A 103 11.80 -2.36 5.83
N MET A 104 10.74 -2.99 5.31
CA MET A 104 9.36 -2.55 5.58
C MET A 104 9.01 -2.65 7.06
N SER A 105 9.43 -3.72 7.73
CA SER A 105 9.20 -3.89 9.16
C SER A 105 9.93 -2.81 9.98
N ALA A 106 11.15 -2.45 9.60
CA ALA A 106 11.91 -1.37 10.23
C ALA A 106 11.24 0.00 10.04
N ILE A 107 10.74 0.27 8.83
CA ILE A 107 10.01 1.50 8.52
C ILE A 107 8.70 1.57 9.31
N LEU A 108 7.91 0.50 9.36
CA LEU A 108 6.66 0.45 10.13
C LEU A 108 6.88 0.71 11.63
N LYS A 109 8.02 0.29 12.19
CA LYS A 109 8.39 0.63 13.57
C LYS A 109 8.64 2.13 13.73
N LYS A 110 9.40 2.76 12.83
CA LYS A 110 9.66 4.21 12.84
C LYS A 110 8.39 5.04 12.65
N PHE A 111 7.45 4.56 11.83
CA PHE A 111 6.18 5.25 11.60
C PHE A 111 5.33 5.45 12.87
N LYS A 112 5.50 4.61 13.90
CA LYS A 112 4.76 4.75 15.18
C LYS A 112 5.05 6.08 15.90
N THR A 113 6.25 6.62 15.71
CA THR A 113 6.71 7.86 16.33
C THR A 113 6.97 8.97 15.30
N TYR A 114 6.69 8.71 14.03
CA TYR A 114 6.87 9.68 12.96
C TYR A 114 5.89 10.85 13.10
N GLY A 115 6.40 12.07 13.01
CA GLY A 115 5.62 13.30 13.15
C GLY A 115 5.33 13.72 14.59
N LYS A 116 5.74 12.93 15.59
CA LYS A 116 5.72 13.34 17.01
C LYS A 116 6.94 14.19 17.32
N GLN A 117 6.76 15.23 18.13
CA GLN A 117 7.90 15.95 18.70
C GLN A 117 8.56 15.13 19.82
N THR A 118 9.83 15.38 20.11
CA THR A 118 10.55 14.67 21.19
C THR A 118 9.85 14.81 22.55
N SER A 119 9.19 15.94 22.78
CA SER A 119 8.39 16.20 23.98
C SER A 119 7.09 15.39 24.08
N GLU A 120 6.65 14.75 23.00
CA GLU A 120 5.40 13.99 22.91
C GLU A 120 5.64 12.47 22.94
N LEU A 121 6.89 12.04 23.14
CA LEU A 121 7.26 10.64 23.23
C LEU A 121 7.00 10.12 24.64
N GLU A 122 6.43 8.92 24.73
CA GLU A 122 6.21 8.20 26.00
C GLU A 122 7.49 7.47 26.43
N ASP A 123 7.61 7.14 27.72
CA ASP A 123 8.76 6.41 28.26
C ASP A 123 9.01 5.10 27.49
N GLY A 124 10.22 4.98 26.94
CA GLY A 124 10.64 3.82 26.13
C GLY A 124 10.40 3.96 24.62
N GLN A 125 9.83 5.08 24.13
CA GLN A 125 9.75 5.38 22.70
C GLN A 125 10.99 6.13 22.21
N THR A 126 11.50 5.74 21.04
CA THR A 126 12.59 6.45 20.35
C THR A 126 12.04 7.23 19.16
N ALA A 127 12.63 8.40 18.89
CA ALA A 127 12.28 9.21 17.73
C ALA A 127 12.48 8.41 16.43
N ALA A 128 11.56 8.61 15.48
CA ALA A 128 11.59 7.93 14.18
C ALA A 128 12.86 8.24 13.37
N PHE A 129 13.42 9.43 13.57
CA PHE A 129 14.60 9.93 12.90
C PHE A 129 15.47 10.71 13.89
N GLU A 130 16.80 10.60 13.74
CA GLU A 130 17.73 11.42 14.51
C GLU A 130 17.73 12.82 13.90
N LEU A 131 17.30 13.82 14.67
CA LEU A 131 17.28 15.20 14.19
C LEU A 131 18.70 15.69 13.90
N PRO A 132 18.95 16.37 12.77
CA PRO A 132 20.24 16.97 12.49
C PRO A 132 20.66 17.87 13.65
N ARG A 133 21.84 17.62 14.22
CA ARG A 133 22.39 18.51 15.26
C ARG A 133 22.75 19.82 14.60
N ARG A 134 22.17 20.92 15.08
CA ARG A 134 22.63 22.26 14.70
C ARG A 134 24.07 22.37 15.21
N VAL A 135 25.01 22.46 14.29
CA VAL A 135 26.40 22.79 14.61
C VAL A 135 26.41 24.28 14.92
N GLU A 136 26.93 24.67 16.09
CA GLU A 136 27.07 26.07 16.49
C GLU A 136 28.09 26.82 15.63
#